data_AF-A0A1Y5HCR9-F1
#
_entry.id   AF-A0A1Y5HCR9-F1
#
_cell.length_a   1.000
_cell.length_b   1.000
_cell.length_c   1.000
_cell.angle_alpha   90.00
_cell.angle_beta   90.00
_cell.angle_gamma   90.00
#
_symmetry.space_group_name_H-M   'P 1'
#
loop_
_entity.id
_entity.type
_entity.pdbx_description
1 polymer ?
#
loop_
_entity_poly.entity_id
_entity_poly.type
_entity_poly.pdbx_seq_one_letter_code
_entity_poly.pdbx_strand_id
1 'polypeptide(L)'
;MKSITAALMALTLAVPAWAGGETASNPDAQVYFANIKDGDTFVSPVTVIFGLSGMGVAPAGTEKDNTGHHHLLIDRPPLGQGEDGADELANGIASDEHHLHFGGGQTETILDLEPGQHTLQLVLGDLGHVPHSDPIVSDVITIVIE
;
A
#
# COMPACT_ATOMS: atom_id res chain seq x y z
N MET A 1 -42.30 -0.33 44.56
CA MET A 1 -41.15 0.26 43.84
C MET A 1 -40.17 -0.87 43.55
N LYS A 2 -40.07 -1.31 42.29
CA LYS A 2 -39.15 -2.39 41.86
C LYS A 2 -38.32 -1.83 40.73
N SER A 3 -37.09 -1.46 41.04
CA SER A 3 -36.11 -0.93 40.09
C SER A 3 -35.52 -2.10 39.31
N ILE A 4 -35.75 -2.13 38.00
CA ILE A 4 -35.05 -3.05 37.09
C ILE A 4 -33.86 -2.25 36.52
N THR A 5 -32.66 -2.56 36.99
CA THR A 5 -31.43 -1.99 36.44
C THR A 5 -30.97 -2.88 35.28
N ALA A 6 -31.19 -2.45 34.05
CA ALA A 6 -30.64 -3.10 32.87
C ALA A 6 -29.17 -2.66 32.69
N ALA A 7 -28.23 -3.60 32.79
CA ALA A 7 -26.83 -3.36 32.47
C ALA A 7 -26.66 -3.41 30.94
N LEU A 8 -26.35 -2.27 30.33
CA LEU A 8 -26.02 -2.19 28.90
C LEU A 8 -24.56 -2.62 28.74
N MET A 9 -24.34 -3.82 28.22
CA MET A 9 -23.01 -4.30 27.83
C MET A 9 -22.68 -3.68 26.47
N ALA A 10 -21.81 -2.68 26.45
CA ALA A 10 -21.30 -2.10 25.22
C ALA A 10 -20.35 -3.10 24.54
N LEU A 11 -20.80 -3.70 23.44
CA LEU A 11 -19.98 -4.57 22.61
C LEU A 11 -19.09 -3.68 21.74
N THR A 12 -17.82 -3.51 22.11
CA THR A 12 -16.84 -2.83 21.27
C THR A 12 -16.52 -3.72 20.08
N LEU A 13 -16.92 -3.31 18.88
CA LEU A 13 -16.49 -3.92 17.62
C LEU A 13 -14.98 -3.64 17.47
N ALA A 14 -14.16 -4.68 17.66
CA ALA A 14 -12.75 -4.61 17.30
C ALA A 14 -12.66 -4.53 15.78
N VAL A 15 -12.26 -3.37 15.28
CA VAL A 15 -11.83 -3.24 13.88
C VAL A 15 -10.54 -4.06 13.77
N PRO A 16 -10.40 -4.97 12.80
CA PRO A 16 -9.14 -5.68 12.62
C PRO A 16 -8.07 -4.62 12.31
N ALA A 17 -7.15 -4.43 13.26
CA ALA A 17 -5.94 -3.68 13.02
C ALA A 17 -5.10 -4.51 12.04
N TRP A 18 -4.87 -3.97 10.85
CA TRP A 18 -3.91 -4.51 9.92
C TRP A 18 -2.54 -4.29 10.56
N ALA A 19 -1.98 -5.33 11.17
CA ALA A 19 -0.65 -5.25 11.74
C ALA A 19 0.36 -5.53 10.62
N GLY A 20 1.00 -4.47 10.12
CA GLY A 20 2.20 -4.60 9.29
C GLY A 20 3.42 -4.96 10.13
N GLY A 21 4.61 -4.62 9.64
CA GLY A 21 5.88 -4.85 10.33
C GLY A 21 6.04 -4.01 11.61
N GLU A 22 7.22 -4.10 12.22
CA GLU A 22 7.48 -3.41 13.50
C GLU A 22 7.79 -1.91 13.35
N THR A 23 8.09 -1.45 12.14
CA THR A 23 8.48 -0.05 11.87
C THR A 23 7.30 0.90 12.02
N ALA A 24 7.44 1.94 12.84
CA ALA A 24 6.37 2.92 13.07
C ALA A 24 6.01 3.70 11.80
N SER A 25 4.71 3.79 11.48
CA SER A 25 4.18 4.68 10.45
C SER A 25 3.87 6.07 11.02
N ASN A 26 3.79 7.08 10.16
CA ASN A 26 3.11 8.33 10.49
C ASN A 26 1.62 8.19 10.14
N PRO A 27 0.68 8.40 11.08
CA PRO A 27 -0.75 8.23 10.84
C PRO A 27 -1.33 9.22 9.81
N ASP A 28 -0.66 10.35 9.56
CA ASP A 28 -1.06 11.32 8.55
C ASP A 28 -0.40 11.06 7.18
N ALA A 29 0.40 10.01 7.04
CA ALA A 29 1.09 9.69 5.80
C ALA A 29 0.14 9.17 4.74
N GLN A 30 0.40 9.55 3.49
CA GLN A 30 -0.35 9.08 2.34
C GLN A 30 0.60 8.78 1.19
N VAL A 31 0.45 7.60 0.58
CA VAL A 31 1.04 7.26 -0.71
C VAL A 31 -0.06 7.24 -1.77
N TYR A 32 0.19 7.83 -2.94
CA TYR A 32 -0.85 8.04 -3.95
C TYR A 32 -0.28 8.13 -5.36
N PHE A 33 -1.12 7.90 -6.36
CA PHE A 33 -0.77 8.14 -7.76
C PHE A 33 -0.92 9.63 -8.08
N ALA A 34 0.16 10.27 -8.56
CA ALA A 34 0.18 11.71 -8.78
C ALA A 34 -0.37 12.14 -10.14
N ASN A 35 -0.38 11.25 -11.14
CA ASN A 35 -0.69 11.57 -12.53
C ASN A 35 -1.75 10.67 -13.19
N ILE A 36 -2.22 9.63 -12.50
CA ILE A 36 -3.25 8.70 -12.99
C ILE A 36 -4.34 8.53 -11.93
N LYS A 37 -5.56 8.22 -12.37
CA LYS A 37 -6.72 7.97 -11.51
C LYS A 37 -7.48 6.72 -11.94
N ASP A 38 -8.34 6.24 -11.05
CA ASP A 38 -9.26 5.14 -11.33
C ASP A 38 -10.13 5.43 -12.57
N GLY A 39 -10.20 4.45 -13.45
CA GLY A 39 -10.94 4.49 -14.71
C GLY A 39 -10.23 5.18 -15.88
N ASP A 40 -8.98 5.64 -15.72
CA ASP A 40 -8.23 6.22 -16.84
C ASP A 40 -7.91 5.20 -17.93
N THR A 41 -7.80 5.68 -19.17
CA THR A 41 -7.47 4.88 -20.35
C THR A 41 -6.20 5.40 -21.02
N PHE A 42 -5.30 4.51 -21.40
CA PHE A 42 -3.99 4.82 -21.99
C PHE A 42 -3.64 3.90 -23.16
N VAL A 43 -2.61 4.29 -23.92
CA VAL A 43 -1.88 3.40 -24.83
C VAL A 43 -0.53 3.10 -24.17
N SER A 44 -0.10 1.84 -24.18
CA SER A 44 1.19 1.44 -23.61
C SER A 44 2.38 2.08 -24.37
N PRO A 45 3.45 2.51 -23.68
CA PRO A 45 3.65 2.43 -22.23
C PRO A 45 3.10 3.62 -21.44
N VAL A 46 2.79 3.39 -20.17
CA VAL A 46 2.22 4.41 -19.26
C VAL A 46 3.28 4.87 -18.27
N THR A 47 3.55 6.18 -18.24
CA THR A 47 4.33 6.77 -17.14
C THR A 47 3.46 6.89 -15.90
N VAL A 48 3.92 6.34 -14.78
CA VAL A 48 3.24 6.41 -13.48
C VAL A 48 4.13 7.12 -12.49
N ILE A 49 3.61 8.16 -11.84
CA ILE A 49 4.31 9.00 -10.87
C ILE A 49 3.73 8.74 -9.49
N PHE A 50 4.61 8.45 -8.54
CA PHE A 50 4.28 8.16 -7.15
C PHE A 50 4.38 9.43 -6.31
N GLY A 51 3.37 9.67 -5.50
CA GLY A 51 3.33 10.72 -4.50
C GLY A 51 3.43 10.15 -3.09
N LEU A 52 4.10 10.89 -2.22
CA LEU A 52 4.18 10.63 -0.78
C LEU A 52 4.00 11.95 -0.02
N SER A 53 3.17 11.93 1.02
CA SER A 53 3.05 13.02 2.00
C SER A 53 3.14 12.48 3.43
N GLY A 54 3.55 13.32 4.38
CA GLY A 54 3.73 12.95 5.79
C GLY A 54 5.01 12.17 6.13
N MET A 55 5.70 11.61 5.13
CA MET A 55 6.96 10.85 5.29
C MET A 55 7.98 11.19 4.21
N GLY A 56 9.22 10.75 4.39
CA GLY A 56 10.28 10.88 3.40
C GLY A 56 10.52 9.59 2.60
N VAL A 57 11.13 9.73 1.42
CA VAL A 57 11.63 8.59 0.65
C VAL A 57 13.11 8.37 0.99
N ALA A 58 13.49 7.13 1.28
CA ALA A 58 14.87 6.71 1.50
C ALA A 58 15.13 5.37 0.78
N PRO A 59 16.34 5.13 0.25
CA PRO A 59 16.68 3.83 -0.32
C PRO A 59 16.53 2.70 0.71
N ALA A 60 16.13 1.53 0.25
CA ALA A 60 16.10 0.31 1.07
C ALA A 60 17.46 0.07 1.76
N GLY A 61 17.41 -0.47 2.97
CA GLY A 61 18.57 -0.65 3.85
C GLY A 61 19.08 0.63 4.52
N THR A 62 18.50 1.80 4.23
CA THR A 62 18.86 3.04 4.92
C THR A 62 18.09 3.14 6.24
N GLU A 63 18.79 3.04 7.37
CA GLU A 63 18.21 3.34 8.68
C GLU A 63 17.96 4.84 8.82
N LYS A 64 16.69 5.24 8.64
CA LYS A 64 16.26 6.63 8.80
C LYS A 64 14.80 6.70 9.23
N ASP A 65 14.59 7.38 10.34
CA ASP A 65 13.25 7.59 10.91
C ASP A 65 12.31 8.28 9.92
N ASN A 66 11.02 7.89 10.00
CA ASN A 66 9.94 8.49 9.22
C ASN A 66 10.17 8.45 7.70
N THR A 67 10.78 7.37 7.20
CA THR A 67 11.02 7.16 5.78
C THR A 67 10.73 5.74 5.32
N GLY A 68 10.53 5.59 4.02
CA GLY A 68 10.37 4.30 3.35
C GLY A 68 10.66 4.41 1.85
N HIS A 69 10.24 3.43 1.08
CA HIS A 69 10.33 3.44 -0.38
C HIS A 69 9.08 2.83 -1.02
N HIS A 70 8.85 3.16 -2.30
CA HIS A 70 7.64 2.76 -3.00
C HIS A 70 7.72 1.29 -3.45
N HIS A 71 6.56 0.66 -3.44
CA HIS A 71 6.24 -0.59 -4.10
C HIS A 71 4.98 -0.37 -4.93
N LEU A 72 4.87 -1.10 -6.04
CA LEU A 72 3.68 -1.10 -6.87
C LEU A 72 3.19 -2.54 -7.06
N LEU A 73 1.97 -2.79 -6.62
CA LEU A 73 1.25 -4.04 -6.84
C LEU A 73 0.46 -3.91 -8.16
N ILE A 74 0.55 -4.92 -9.02
CA ILE A 74 -0.07 -4.96 -10.34
C ILE A 74 -0.86 -6.27 -10.50
N ASP A 75 -2.14 -6.17 -10.83
CA ASP A 75 -3.01 -7.32 -11.18
C ASP A 75 -3.06 -8.44 -10.15
N ARG A 76 -3.10 -8.03 -8.88
CA ARG A 76 -3.21 -8.94 -7.75
C ARG A 76 -4.13 -8.36 -6.67
N PRO A 77 -4.55 -9.16 -5.68
CA PRO A 77 -5.34 -8.65 -4.57
C PRO A 77 -4.65 -7.46 -3.86
N PRO A 78 -5.40 -6.57 -3.19
CA PRO A 78 -4.79 -5.49 -2.40
C PRO A 78 -3.84 -6.03 -1.33
N LEU A 79 -2.85 -5.23 -0.91
CA LEU A 79 -1.90 -5.58 0.15
C LEU A 79 -2.61 -6.25 1.32
N GLY A 80 -2.07 -7.38 1.78
CA GLY A 80 -2.60 -8.13 2.92
C GLY A 80 -3.86 -8.94 2.64
N GLN A 81 -4.28 -9.01 1.38
CA GLN A 81 -5.35 -9.88 0.88
C GLN A 81 -4.79 -10.93 -0.08
N GLY A 82 -5.55 -11.99 -0.33
CA GLY A 82 -5.15 -13.09 -1.20
C GLY A 82 -4.38 -14.19 -0.46
N GLU A 83 -3.74 -15.07 -1.22
CA GLU A 83 -3.00 -16.23 -0.70
C GLU A 83 -1.79 -15.79 0.13
N ASP A 84 -1.04 -14.80 -0.36
CA ASP A 84 0.22 -14.33 0.25
C ASP A 84 0.04 -13.13 1.18
N GLY A 85 -1.19 -12.62 1.35
CA GLY A 85 -1.44 -11.36 2.04
C GLY A 85 -0.93 -11.32 3.50
N ALA A 86 -1.12 -12.41 4.24
CA ALA A 86 -0.63 -12.48 5.62
C ALA A 86 0.91 -12.41 5.68
N ASP A 87 1.60 -13.00 4.71
CA ASP A 87 3.06 -13.01 4.65
C ASP A 87 3.61 -11.66 4.20
N GLU A 88 2.96 -10.97 3.26
CA GLU A 88 3.36 -9.63 2.81
C GLU A 88 3.39 -8.60 3.93
N LEU A 89 2.43 -8.69 4.87
CA LEU A 89 2.35 -7.78 6.01
C LEU A 89 3.49 -7.98 7.01
N ALA A 90 4.00 -9.21 7.16
CA ALA A 90 4.93 -9.57 8.23
C ALA A 90 6.37 -9.80 7.76
N ASN A 91 6.56 -10.38 6.58
CA ASN A 91 7.84 -10.90 6.12
C ASN A 91 8.45 -10.10 4.96
N GLY A 92 7.74 -9.09 4.47
CA GLY A 92 8.15 -8.25 3.36
C GLY A 92 7.40 -8.52 2.07
N ILE A 93 7.36 -7.51 1.21
CA ILE A 93 6.72 -7.60 -0.10
C ILE A 93 7.62 -8.42 -1.03
N ALA A 94 7.08 -9.49 -1.62
CA ALA A 94 7.81 -10.31 -2.58
C ALA A 94 8.26 -9.47 -3.79
N SER A 95 9.36 -9.86 -4.45
CA SER A 95 9.76 -9.26 -5.73
C SER A 95 9.45 -10.24 -6.84
N ASP A 96 8.40 -9.94 -7.60
CA ASP A 96 7.95 -10.72 -8.74
C ASP A 96 7.29 -9.81 -9.80
N GLU A 97 6.66 -10.39 -10.81
CA GLU A 97 6.04 -9.63 -11.92
C GLU A 97 4.82 -8.81 -11.48
N HIS A 98 4.20 -9.15 -10.35
CA HIS A 98 3.05 -8.45 -9.76
C HIS A 98 3.45 -7.46 -8.65
N HIS A 99 4.73 -7.43 -8.27
CA HIS A 99 5.26 -6.59 -7.21
C HIS A 99 6.55 -5.90 -7.66
N LEU A 100 6.43 -4.65 -8.10
CA LEU A 100 7.59 -3.85 -8.52
C LEU A 100 8.17 -3.08 -7.34
N HIS A 101 9.49 -3.18 -7.15
CA HIS A 101 10.23 -2.57 -6.05
C HIS A 101 10.94 -1.31 -6.51
N PHE A 102 10.81 -0.24 -5.73
CA PHE A 102 11.48 1.04 -5.97
C PHE A 102 12.41 1.40 -4.80
N GLY A 103 13.15 0.40 -4.32
CA GLY A 103 14.10 0.50 -3.21
C GLY A 103 15.29 1.44 -3.43
N GLY A 104 15.47 1.99 -4.63
CA GLY A 104 16.43 3.07 -4.89
C GLY A 104 15.91 4.46 -4.51
N GLY A 105 14.64 4.56 -4.07
CA GLY A 105 13.96 5.82 -3.83
C GLY A 105 13.33 6.42 -5.10
N GLN A 106 13.03 5.60 -6.10
CA GLN A 106 12.34 6.06 -7.31
C GLN A 106 10.93 6.55 -6.96
N THR A 107 10.49 7.55 -7.71
CA THR A 107 9.18 8.21 -7.55
C THR A 107 8.38 8.17 -8.84
N GLU A 108 8.87 7.45 -9.86
CA GLU A 108 8.16 7.21 -11.09
C GLU A 108 8.63 5.89 -11.73
N THR A 109 7.81 5.36 -12.62
CA THR A 109 8.14 4.22 -13.47
C THR A 109 7.45 4.33 -14.82
N ILE A 110 7.90 3.55 -15.79
CA ILE A 110 7.22 3.33 -17.06
C ILE A 110 6.70 1.90 -17.03
N LEU A 111 5.38 1.73 -17.11
CA LEU A 111 4.73 0.43 -17.19
C LEU A 111 4.47 0.07 -18.64
N ASP A 112 4.98 -1.08 -19.06
CA ASP A 112 4.64 -1.72 -20.32
C ASP A 112 3.61 -2.82 -20.02
N LEU A 113 2.34 -2.50 -20.24
CA LEU A 113 1.21 -3.37 -19.91
C LEU A 113 0.54 -3.81 -21.21
N GLU A 114 0.06 -5.06 -21.24
CA GLU A 114 -0.71 -5.58 -22.37
C GLU A 114 -2.07 -4.87 -22.49
N PRO A 115 -2.74 -4.89 -23.65
CA PRO A 115 -4.10 -4.37 -23.77
C PRO A 115 -5.08 -5.08 -22.83
N GLY A 116 -5.83 -4.32 -22.04
CA GLY A 116 -6.71 -4.89 -21.01
C GLY A 116 -6.99 -3.97 -19.82
N GLN A 117 -7.70 -4.51 -18.83
CA GLN A 117 -7.88 -3.85 -17.53
C GLN A 117 -6.76 -4.27 -16.59
N HIS A 118 -6.15 -3.29 -15.92
CA HIS A 118 -5.10 -3.52 -14.94
C HIS A 118 -5.43 -2.84 -13.61
N THR A 119 -5.19 -3.54 -12.51
CA THR A 119 -5.33 -2.99 -11.15
C THR A 119 -3.98 -2.61 -10.58
N LEU A 120 -3.90 -1.43 -9.96
CA LEU A 120 -2.68 -0.87 -9.40
C LEU A 120 -2.88 -0.44 -7.95
N GLN A 121 -1.90 -0.71 -7.09
CA GLN A 121 -1.84 -0.18 -5.73
C GLN A 121 -0.41 0.18 -5.35
N LEU A 122 -0.20 1.39 -4.80
CA LEU A 122 1.07 1.77 -4.19
C LEU A 122 1.11 1.36 -2.73
N VAL A 123 2.29 0.91 -2.29
CA VAL A 123 2.57 0.57 -0.89
C VAL A 123 3.89 1.23 -0.48
N LEU A 124 3.95 1.79 0.72
CA LEU A 124 5.20 2.30 1.30
C LEU A 124 5.83 1.25 2.23
N GLY A 125 6.89 0.61 1.74
CA GLY A 125 7.71 -0.31 2.53
C GLY A 125 8.75 0.45 3.36
N ASP A 126 9.14 -0.12 4.49
CA ASP A 126 10.24 0.36 5.33
C ASP A 126 11.61 0.01 4.72
N LEU A 127 12.70 0.21 5.48
CA LEU A 127 14.05 -0.13 5.02
C LEU A 127 14.23 -1.60 4.60
N GLY A 128 13.42 -2.53 5.11
CA GLY A 128 13.47 -3.96 4.87
C GLY A 128 12.49 -4.47 3.82
N HIS A 129 11.78 -3.57 3.12
CA HIS A 129 10.65 -3.90 2.22
C HIS A 129 9.43 -4.46 2.94
N VAL A 130 9.33 -4.26 4.26
CA VAL A 130 8.17 -4.66 5.07
C VAL A 130 7.22 -3.47 5.16
N PRO A 131 5.89 -3.65 5.04
CA PRO A 131 4.95 -2.58 5.33
C PRO A 131 5.17 -2.03 6.74
N HIS A 132 4.95 -0.73 6.92
CA HIS A 132 4.97 -0.14 8.26
C HIS A 132 3.85 -0.73 9.14
N SER A 133 4.01 -0.61 10.45
CA SER A 133 3.09 -1.12 11.49
C SER A 133 1.62 -0.86 11.22
N ASP A 134 1.26 0.37 10.86
CA ASP A 134 0.04 0.64 10.10
C ASP A 134 0.43 0.80 8.63
N PRO A 135 0.03 -0.11 7.73
CA PRO A 135 0.41 -0.06 6.33
C PRO A 135 -0.04 1.25 5.66
N ILE A 136 0.90 1.92 4.99
CA ILE A 136 0.63 3.13 4.21
C ILE A 136 0.47 2.69 2.75
N VAL A 137 -0.77 2.71 2.27
CA VAL A 137 -1.15 2.25 0.93
C VAL A 137 -2.00 3.29 0.23
N SER A 138 -2.00 3.27 -1.10
CA SER A 138 -2.96 4.04 -1.89
C SER A 138 -4.29 3.31 -1.96
N ASP A 139 -5.32 4.02 -2.42
CA ASP A 139 -6.48 3.36 -3.01
C ASP A 139 -6.03 2.44 -4.16
N VAL A 140 -6.77 1.36 -4.36
CA VAL A 140 -6.61 0.53 -5.55
C VAL A 140 -7.32 1.23 -6.70
N ILE A 141 -6.61 1.42 -7.81
CA ILE A 141 -7.17 1.99 -9.04
C ILE A 141 -7.18 0.94 -10.14
N THR A 142 -8.16 1.03 -11.03
CA THR A 142 -8.21 0.27 -12.29
C THR A 142 -7.91 1.21 -13.45
N ILE A 143 -6.95 0.85 -14.30
CA ILE A 143 -6.70 1.54 -15.58
C ILE A 143 -6.98 0.60 -16.76
N VAL A 144 -7.22 1.18 -17.93
CA VAL A 144 -7.46 0.44 -19.18
C VAL A 144 -6.35 0.76 -20.18
N ILE A 145 -5.77 -0.27 -20.79
CA ILE A 145 -4.83 -0.16 -21.89
C ILE A 145 -5.52 -0.57 -23.20
N GLU A 146 -5.47 0.32 -24.20
CA GLU A 146 -6.00 0.10 -25.56
C GLU A 146 -4.91 -0.34 -26.56
#